data_AF-A0A256ZLB4-F1
#
_entry.id   AF-A0A256ZLB4-F1
#
_cell.length_a   1.000
_cell.length_b   1.000
_cell.length_c   1.000
_cell.angle_alpha   90.00
_cell.angle_beta   90.00
_cell.angle_gamma   90.00
#
_symmetry.space_group_name_H-M   'P 1'
#
loop_
_entity.id
_entity.type
_entity.pdbx_description
1 polymer ?
#
loop_
_entity_poly.entity_id
_entity_poly.type
_entity_poly.pdbx_seq_one_letter_code
_entity_poly.pdbx_strand_id
1 'polypeptide(L)'
;MSTASREAHFSRLTRLFEALAGGLGLSGEETRALACLTDRLLEKGFLSYEDALSSAGDEDALLLAFDLGLALPVRADSRCLEWDSSPLGPGSALRLNPAAGAAIRALLEGREVREGLADLFLDLGMEGHLAYAMAELSLLLSGKGSISGSDIASACRSMGLEGLEDLSVAVLKAAGVISPVLSSSWPVGDARYRTCKLLALLARAAGALGP
;
A
#
# COMPACT_ATOMS: atom_id res chain seq x y z
N MET A 1 15.77 -18.74 4.14
CA MET A 1 16.83 -17.75 3.86
C MET A 1 18.00 -18.01 4.80
N SER A 2 19.24 -17.81 4.35
CA SER A 2 20.41 -17.79 5.25
C SER A 2 20.37 -16.53 6.14
N THR A 3 21.06 -16.56 7.29
CA THR A 3 21.19 -15.40 8.19
C THR A 3 21.73 -14.17 7.47
N ALA A 4 22.77 -14.33 6.66
CA ALA A 4 23.35 -13.25 5.85
C ALA A 4 22.34 -12.67 4.81
N SER A 5 21.50 -13.53 4.22
CA SER A 5 20.44 -13.08 3.29
C SER A 5 19.36 -12.28 4.00
N ARG A 6 19.06 -12.62 5.27
CA ARG A 6 18.09 -11.89 6.10
C ARG A 6 18.61 -10.53 6.54
N GLU A 7 19.87 -10.46 6.97
CA GLU A 7 20.51 -9.18 7.33
C GLU A 7 20.60 -8.22 6.14
N ALA A 8 20.95 -8.73 4.96
CA ALA A 8 20.97 -7.93 3.73
C ALA A 8 19.57 -7.42 3.35
N HIS A 9 18.54 -8.26 3.47
CA HIS A 9 17.14 -7.89 3.22
C HIS A 9 16.68 -6.76 4.16
N PHE A 10 16.90 -6.94 5.46
CA PHE A 10 16.54 -5.94 6.45
C PHE A 10 17.29 -4.62 6.24
N SER A 11 18.58 -4.66 5.90
CA SER A 11 19.35 -3.45 5.59
C SER A 11 18.80 -2.69 4.39
N ARG A 12 18.34 -3.39 3.33
CA ARG A 12 17.69 -2.74 2.18
C ARG A 12 16.37 -2.08 2.57
N LEU A 13 15.55 -2.75 3.39
CA LEU A 13 14.31 -2.17 3.92
C LEU A 13 14.59 -0.91 4.75
N THR A 14 15.58 -0.94 5.64
CA THR A 14 15.96 0.25 6.43
C THR A 14 16.34 1.42 5.52
N ARG A 15 17.21 1.20 4.52
CA ARG A 15 17.58 2.25 3.55
C ARG A 15 16.39 2.78 2.75
N LEU A 16 15.46 1.90 2.40
CA LEU A 16 14.23 2.30 1.72
C LEU A 16 13.45 3.28 2.61
N PHE A 17 13.18 2.92 3.87
CA PHE A 17 12.46 3.81 4.78
C PHE A 17 13.24 5.08 5.13
N GLU A 18 14.58 5.04 5.20
CA GLU A 18 15.42 6.23 5.36
C GLU A 18 15.25 7.21 4.18
N ALA A 19 15.16 6.70 2.94
CA ALA A 19 14.87 7.52 1.78
C ALA A 19 13.46 8.14 1.81
N LEU A 20 12.51 7.49 2.50
CA LEU A 20 11.16 8.01 2.72
C LEU A 20 11.07 8.98 3.90
N ALA A 21 11.99 8.90 4.87
CA ALA A 21 11.93 9.61 6.14
C ALA A 21 11.82 11.14 5.95
N GLY A 22 12.55 11.71 4.99
CA GLY A 22 12.47 13.14 4.68
C GLY A 22 11.11 13.59 4.13
N GLY A 23 10.42 12.73 3.36
CA GLY A 23 9.07 13.00 2.86
C GLY A 23 7.97 12.80 3.90
N LEU A 24 8.28 12.07 4.97
CA LEU A 24 7.37 11.68 6.04
C LEU A 24 7.62 12.41 7.36
N GLY A 25 8.72 13.16 7.47
CA GLY A 25 9.14 13.80 8.73
C GLY A 25 9.53 12.81 9.83
N LEU A 26 9.99 11.61 9.47
CA LEU A 26 10.28 10.55 10.43
C LEU A 26 11.61 10.76 11.14
N SER A 27 11.60 10.45 12.43
CA SER A 27 12.82 10.18 13.19
C SER A 27 13.49 8.88 12.73
N GLY A 28 14.76 8.71 13.11
CA GLY A 28 15.48 7.45 12.85
C GLY A 28 14.87 6.24 13.57
N GLU A 29 14.20 6.47 14.70
CA GLU A 29 13.51 5.43 15.46
C GLU A 29 12.25 4.95 14.72
N GLU A 30 11.39 5.86 14.29
CA GLU A 30 10.19 5.55 13.49
C GLU A 30 10.54 4.87 12.15
N THR A 31 11.63 5.32 11.52
CA THR A 31 12.15 4.72 10.28
C THR A 31 12.51 3.24 10.50
N ARG A 32 13.21 2.95 11.60
CA ARG A 32 13.61 1.59 11.94
C ARG A 32 12.42 0.73 12.37
N ALA A 33 11.47 1.31 13.09
CA ALA A 33 10.22 0.67 13.49
C ALA A 33 9.41 0.20 12.27
N LEU A 34 9.20 1.07 11.28
CA LEU A 34 8.50 0.73 10.04
C LEU A 34 9.22 -0.36 9.25
N ALA A 35 10.56 -0.30 9.16
CA ALA A 35 11.35 -1.34 8.50
C ALA A 35 11.21 -2.70 9.21
N CYS A 36 11.24 -2.72 10.55
CA CYS A 36 11.07 -3.92 11.36
C CYS A 36 9.68 -4.54 11.18
N LEU A 37 8.64 -3.72 11.30
CA LEU A 37 7.26 -4.15 11.08
C LEU A 37 7.07 -4.73 9.66
N THR A 38 7.63 -4.05 8.65
CA THR A 38 7.54 -4.46 7.25
C THR A 38 8.24 -5.79 7.00
N ASP A 39 9.47 -5.97 7.50
CA ASP A 39 10.22 -7.23 7.38
C ASP A 39 9.42 -8.40 7.98
N ARG A 40 8.83 -8.18 9.17
CA ARG A 40 8.02 -9.17 9.88
C ARG A 40 6.74 -9.52 9.14
N LEU A 41 6.06 -8.53 8.57
CA LEU A 41 4.85 -8.75 7.75
C LEU A 41 5.17 -9.44 6.42
N LEU A 42 6.31 -9.14 5.79
CA LEU A 42 6.77 -9.83 4.58
C LEU A 42 7.12 -11.29 4.89
N GLU A 43 7.77 -11.56 6.03
CA GLU A 43 8.16 -12.91 6.46
C GLU A 43 6.96 -13.78 6.83
N LYS A 44 6.07 -13.27 7.69
CA LYS A 44 4.96 -14.07 8.26
C LYS A 44 3.65 -13.95 7.48
N GLY A 45 3.49 -12.95 6.62
CA GLY A 45 2.25 -12.64 5.90
C GLY A 45 1.15 -12.00 6.75
N PHE A 46 1.11 -12.29 8.05
CA PHE A 46 0.26 -11.63 9.04
C PHE A 46 0.93 -11.59 10.42
N LEU A 47 0.50 -10.65 11.26
CA LEU A 47 0.89 -10.52 12.68
C LEU A 47 -0.38 -10.35 13.52
N SER A 48 -0.39 -10.80 14.78
CA SER A 48 -1.40 -10.27 15.71
C SER A 48 -1.10 -8.80 16.03
N TYR A 49 -2.07 -8.09 16.57
CA TYR A 49 -1.86 -6.72 17.05
C TYR A 49 -0.66 -6.61 18.01
N GLU A 50 -0.54 -7.55 18.94
CA GLU A 50 0.52 -7.57 19.96
C GLU A 50 1.90 -7.86 19.36
N ASP A 51 1.98 -8.80 18.41
CA ASP A 51 3.21 -9.10 17.66
C ASP A 51 3.64 -7.90 16.80
N ALA A 52 2.67 -7.20 16.21
CA ALA A 52 2.92 -6.00 15.42
C ALA A 52 3.41 -4.84 16.30
N LEU A 53 2.77 -4.61 17.45
CA LEU A 53 3.15 -3.58 18.42
C LEU A 53 4.56 -3.83 18.95
N SER A 54 4.86 -5.09 19.32
CA SER A 54 6.21 -5.46 19.74
C SER A 54 7.26 -5.28 18.63
N SER A 55 6.88 -5.39 17.36
CA SER A 55 7.79 -5.21 16.22
C SER A 55 8.00 -3.74 15.87
N ALA A 56 6.96 -2.92 16.00
CA ALA A 56 6.98 -1.48 15.76
C ALA A 56 7.61 -0.71 16.94
N GLY A 57 7.63 -1.27 18.15
CA GLY A 57 8.18 -0.65 19.35
C GLY A 57 7.16 0.17 20.13
N ASP A 58 6.32 0.92 19.41
CA ASP A 58 5.20 1.69 19.97
C ASP A 58 3.96 1.70 19.07
N GLU A 59 2.88 2.27 19.59
CA GLU A 59 1.60 2.37 18.91
C GLU A 59 1.60 3.44 17.81
N ASP A 60 2.43 4.48 17.93
CA ASP A 60 2.50 5.58 16.96
C ASP A 60 3.04 5.08 15.61
N ALA A 61 4.04 4.22 15.61
CA ALA A 61 4.57 3.58 14.41
C ALA A 61 3.54 2.64 13.74
N LEU A 62 2.69 1.97 14.52
CA LEU A 62 1.58 1.17 13.96
C LEU A 62 0.49 2.05 13.34
N LEU A 63 0.12 3.14 14.01
CA LEU A 63 -0.84 4.11 13.51
C LEU A 63 -0.33 4.75 12.22
N LEU A 64 0.95 5.12 12.17
CA LEU A 64 1.59 5.60 10.97
C LEU A 64 1.57 4.56 9.84
N ALA A 65 1.90 3.30 10.12
CA ALA A 65 1.83 2.23 9.12
C ALA A 65 0.41 2.07 8.55
N PHE A 66 -0.62 2.18 9.39
CA PHE A 66 -2.01 2.18 8.95
C PHE A 66 -2.36 3.41 8.11
N ASP A 67 -1.97 4.61 8.56
CA ASP A 67 -2.24 5.88 7.87
C ASP A 67 -1.56 6.01 6.51
N LEU A 68 -0.43 5.34 6.32
CA LEU A 68 0.27 5.21 5.05
C LEU A 68 -0.36 4.19 4.11
N GLY A 69 -1.26 3.35 4.63
CA GLY A 69 -1.80 2.20 3.91
C GLY A 69 -0.76 1.09 3.72
N LEU A 70 0.25 1.01 4.60
CA LEU A 70 1.26 -0.07 4.62
C LEU A 70 0.68 -1.34 5.26
N ALA A 71 0.10 -1.20 6.46
CA ALA A 71 -0.43 -2.31 7.24
C ALA A 71 -1.93 -2.12 7.46
N LEU A 72 -2.72 -3.15 7.21
CA LEU A 72 -4.17 -3.13 7.30
C LEU A 72 -4.64 -4.08 8.40
N PRO A 73 -5.50 -3.63 9.33
CA PRO A 73 -6.17 -4.52 10.28
C PRO A 73 -7.17 -5.41 9.54
N VAL A 74 -7.18 -6.68 9.89
CA VAL A 74 -8.06 -7.70 9.34
C VAL A 74 -8.62 -8.51 10.50
N ARG A 75 -9.91 -8.80 10.44
CA ARG A 75 -10.58 -9.73 11.35
C ARG A 75 -11.20 -10.86 10.56
N ALA A 76 -11.20 -12.07 11.13
CA ALA A 76 -11.77 -13.25 10.49
C ALA A 76 -13.29 -13.14 10.25
N ASP A 77 -13.97 -12.27 11.00
CA ASP A 77 -15.41 -11.98 10.87
C ASP A 77 -15.72 -10.85 9.88
N SER A 78 -14.71 -10.10 9.41
CA SER A 78 -14.91 -9.04 8.41
C SER A 78 -15.06 -9.63 7.01
N ARG A 79 -16.17 -9.31 6.34
CA ARG A 79 -16.42 -9.64 4.93
C ARG A 79 -16.18 -8.46 3.99
N CYS A 80 -15.62 -7.38 4.53
CA CYS A 80 -15.51 -6.09 3.88
C CYS A 80 -14.06 -5.83 3.45
N LEU A 81 -13.89 -5.27 2.25
CA LEU A 81 -12.56 -4.87 1.73
C LEU A 81 -12.18 -3.45 2.19
N GLU A 82 -13.10 -2.75 2.84
CA GLU A 82 -12.88 -1.43 3.41
C GLU A 82 -11.86 -1.53 4.54
N TRP A 83 -10.80 -0.75 4.43
CA TRP A 83 -9.72 -0.75 5.43
C TRP A 83 -10.21 -0.25 6.81
N ASP A 84 -11.28 0.56 6.85
CA ASP A 84 -11.92 1.03 8.10
C ASP A 84 -12.92 0.02 8.70
N SER A 85 -13.14 -1.13 8.04
CA SER A 85 -14.08 -2.15 8.54
C SER A 85 -13.59 -2.89 9.78
N SER A 86 -12.29 -2.76 10.11
CA SER A 86 -11.67 -3.39 11.27
C SER A 86 -10.87 -2.32 12.03
N PRO A 87 -11.20 -2.02 13.30
CA PRO A 87 -10.39 -1.09 14.08
C PRO A 87 -9.00 -1.69 14.33
N LEU A 88 -7.98 -0.84 14.30
CA LEU A 88 -6.64 -1.20 14.75
C LEU A 88 -6.68 -1.37 16.28
N GLY A 89 -6.31 -2.54 16.78
CA GLY A 89 -6.31 -2.82 18.21
C GLY A 89 -6.31 -4.31 18.56
N PRO A 90 -6.36 -4.64 19.86
CA PRO A 90 -6.32 -6.02 20.35
C PRO A 90 -7.36 -6.93 19.69
N GLY A 91 -6.94 -8.14 19.35
CA GLY A 91 -7.80 -9.12 18.65
C GLY A 91 -7.97 -8.88 17.15
N SER A 92 -7.29 -7.88 16.57
CA SER A 92 -7.08 -7.79 15.11
C SER A 92 -5.79 -8.50 14.70
N ALA A 93 -5.76 -8.96 13.44
CA ALA A 93 -4.51 -9.33 12.78
C ALA A 93 -4.12 -8.21 11.83
N LEU A 94 -2.84 -7.90 11.72
CA LEU A 94 -2.32 -6.98 10.71
C LEU A 94 -1.77 -7.76 9.53
N ARG A 95 -2.07 -7.27 8.33
CA ARG A 95 -1.50 -7.77 7.08
C ARG A 95 -0.88 -6.62 6.31
N LEU A 96 0.12 -6.94 5.51
CA LEU A 96 0.66 -5.99 4.54
C LEU A 96 -0.43 -5.67 3.51
N ASN A 97 -0.62 -4.39 3.20
CA ASN A 97 -1.45 -3.98 2.08
C ASN A 97 -0.87 -4.60 0.78
N PRO A 98 -1.70 -5.26 -0.06
CA PRO A 98 -1.18 -5.95 -1.24
C PRO A 98 -0.40 -5.05 -2.20
N ALA A 99 -0.90 -3.84 -2.49
CA ALA A 99 -0.21 -2.88 -3.34
C ALA A 99 1.11 -2.40 -2.74
N ALA A 100 1.11 -2.07 -1.43
CA ALA A 100 2.33 -1.70 -0.73
C ALA A 100 3.37 -2.83 -0.75
N GLY A 101 2.93 -4.06 -0.50
CA GLY A 101 3.80 -5.23 -0.50
C GLY A 101 4.38 -5.54 -1.88
N ALA A 102 3.59 -5.41 -2.94
CA ALA A 102 4.05 -5.58 -4.31
C ALA A 102 5.10 -4.51 -4.68
N ALA A 103 4.85 -3.25 -4.34
CA ALA A 103 5.78 -2.15 -4.55
C ALA A 103 7.11 -2.34 -3.81
N ILE A 104 7.05 -2.71 -2.52
CA ILE A 104 8.24 -2.93 -1.69
C ILE A 104 9.07 -4.11 -2.23
N ARG A 105 8.44 -5.23 -2.59
CA ARG A 105 9.14 -6.40 -3.15
C ARG A 105 9.87 -6.05 -4.45
N ALA A 106 9.21 -5.34 -5.37
CA ALA A 106 9.84 -4.89 -6.61
C ALA A 106 11.09 -4.04 -6.32
N LEU A 107 10.99 -3.06 -5.42
CA LEU A 107 12.14 -2.22 -5.06
C LEU A 107 13.28 -3.02 -4.41
N LEU A 108 12.98 -4.00 -3.56
CA LEU A 108 13.99 -4.87 -2.95
C LEU A 108 14.70 -5.76 -3.96
N GLU A 109 14.03 -6.08 -5.07
CA GLU A 109 14.57 -6.79 -6.24
C GLU A 109 15.29 -5.87 -7.23
N GLY A 110 15.29 -4.55 -7.00
CA GLY A 110 15.89 -3.55 -7.90
C GLY A 110 15.01 -3.19 -9.11
N ARG A 111 13.70 -3.45 -9.03
CA ARG A 111 12.68 -3.15 -10.03
C ARG A 111 11.89 -1.88 -9.68
N GLU A 112 11.17 -1.34 -10.65
CA GLU A 112 10.31 -0.18 -10.44
C GLU A 112 9.03 -0.55 -9.67
N VAL A 113 8.49 0.41 -8.90
CA VAL A 113 7.19 0.25 -8.23
C VAL A 113 6.08 -0.14 -9.21
N ARG A 114 6.09 0.45 -10.41
CA ARG A 114 5.12 0.15 -11.47
C ARG A 114 5.15 -1.32 -11.88
N GLU A 115 6.32 -1.94 -11.96
CA GLU A 115 6.45 -3.34 -12.33
C GLU A 115 5.86 -4.26 -11.26
N GLY A 116 6.11 -3.96 -9.97
CA GLY A 116 5.50 -4.71 -8.87
C GLY A 116 3.97 -4.62 -8.85
N LEU A 117 3.42 -3.43 -9.12
CA LEU A 117 1.96 -3.26 -9.23
C LEU A 117 1.39 -3.98 -10.44
N ALA A 118 2.09 -3.99 -11.59
CA ALA A 118 1.66 -4.73 -12.77
C ALA A 118 1.60 -6.24 -12.49
N ASP A 119 2.59 -6.80 -11.80
CA ASP A 119 2.58 -8.22 -11.36
C ASP A 119 1.36 -8.51 -10.47
N LEU A 120 1.05 -7.62 -9.53
CA LEU A 120 -0.15 -7.75 -8.68
C LEU A 120 -1.45 -7.75 -9.50
N PHE A 121 -1.55 -6.91 -10.52
CA PHE A 121 -2.75 -6.87 -11.38
C PHE A 121 -2.85 -8.11 -12.28
N LEU A 122 -1.72 -8.64 -12.75
CA LEU A 122 -1.68 -9.94 -13.44
C LEU A 122 -2.19 -11.06 -12.53
N ASP A 123 -1.76 -11.10 -11.26
CA ASP A 123 -2.22 -12.07 -10.26
C ASP A 123 -3.72 -11.95 -9.97
N LEU A 124 -4.29 -10.75 -10.13
CA LEU A 124 -5.73 -10.49 -10.04
C LEU A 124 -6.50 -10.84 -11.33
N GLY A 125 -5.82 -11.40 -12.34
CA GLY A 125 -6.42 -11.91 -13.57
C GLY A 125 -6.54 -10.89 -14.70
N MET A 126 -5.82 -9.76 -14.62
CA MET A 126 -5.79 -8.79 -15.73
C MET A 126 -4.86 -9.23 -16.86
N GLU A 127 -5.15 -8.80 -18.08
CA GLU A 127 -4.24 -8.98 -19.21
C GLU A 127 -3.04 -8.02 -19.11
N GLY A 128 -1.87 -8.43 -19.62
CA GLY A 128 -0.60 -7.72 -19.38
C GLY A 128 -0.60 -6.23 -19.73
N HIS A 129 -1.09 -5.85 -20.92
CA HIS A 129 -1.14 -4.44 -21.30
C HIS A 129 -2.02 -3.60 -20.37
N LEU A 130 -3.15 -4.19 -19.93
CA LEU A 130 -4.09 -3.54 -19.03
C LEU A 130 -3.56 -3.50 -17.59
N ALA A 131 -2.84 -4.53 -17.14
CA ALA A 131 -2.16 -4.57 -15.85
C ALA A 131 -1.13 -3.43 -15.70
N TYR A 132 -0.33 -3.18 -16.74
CA TYR A 132 0.60 -2.05 -16.77
C TYR A 132 -0.13 -0.70 -16.75
N ALA A 133 -1.19 -0.53 -17.53
CA ALA A 133 -1.99 0.70 -17.52
C ALA A 133 -2.63 0.96 -16.14
N MET A 134 -3.10 -0.10 -15.47
CA MET A 134 -3.63 -0.01 -14.11
C MET A 134 -2.56 0.31 -13.07
N ALA A 135 -1.33 -0.16 -13.23
CA ALA A 135 -0.20 0.22 -12.39
C ALA A 135 0.11 1.71 -12.50
N GLU A 136 0.09 2.27 -13.71
CA GLU A 136 0.26 3.71 -13.93
C GLU A 136 -0.89 4.52 -13.33
N LEU A 137 -2.14 4.06 -13.54
CA LEU A 137 -3.33 4.68 -12.96
C LEU A 137 -3.24 4.70 -11.43
N SER A 138 -2.78 3.60 -10.83
CA SER A 138 -2.61 3.47 -9.38
C SER A 138 -1.64 4.52 -8.82
N LEU A 139 -0.48 4.67 -9.46
CA LEU A 139 0.54 5.64 -9.05
C LEU A 139 0.05 7.09 -9.20
N LEU A 140 -0.63 7.39 -10.31
CA LEU A 140 -1.25 8.69 -10.55
C LEU A 140 -2.26 9.06 -9.46
N LEU A 141 -3.13 8.12 -9.09
CA LEU A 141 -4.19 8.34 -8.11
C LEU A 141 -3.64 8.42 -6.67
N SER A 142 -2.67 7.58 -6.31
CA SER A 142 -2.07 7.57 -4.98
C SER A 142 -1.42 8.91 -4.58
N GLY A 143 -0.97 9.70 -5.56
CA GLY A 143 -0.40 11.04 -5.31
C GLY A 143 -1.41 12.04 -4.74
N LYS A 144 -2.72 11.78 -4.83
CA LYS A 144 -3.79 12.68 -4.38
C LYS A 144 -4.19 12.48 -2.92
N GLY A 145 -3.84 11.36 -2.30
CA GLY A 145 -4.21 11.01 -0.91
C GLY A 145 -5.68 10.61 -0.75
N SER A 146 -6.62 11.41 -1.27
CA SER A 146 -8.06 11.14 -1.33
C SER A 146 -8.59 11.47 -2.72
N ILE A 147 -9.47 10.63 -3.25
CA ILE A 147 -10.00 10.74 -4.61
C ILE A 147 -11.51 10.47 -4.62
N SER A 148 -12.17 10.93 -5.66
CA SER A 148 -13.57 10.65 -5.96
C SER A 148 -13.74 9.62 -7.09
N GLY A 149 -14.96 9.11 -7.31
CA GLY A 149 -15.29 8.33 -8.49
C GLY A 149 -15.08 9.15 -9.78
N SER A 150 -15.39 10.45 -9.75
CA SER A 150 -15.09 11.35 -10.90
C SER A 150 -13.60 11.50 -11.17
N ASP A 151 -12.75 11.51 -10.13
CA ASP A 151 -11.29 11.52 -10.31
C ASP A 151 -10.82 10.26 -11.03
N ILE A 152 -11.34 9.10 -10.65
CA ILE A 152 -11.01 7.81 -11.28
C ILE A 152 -11.48 7.83 -12.74
N ALA A 153 -12.72 8.25 -12.99
CA ALA A 153 -13.28 8.32 -14.35
C ALA A 153 -12.49 9.28 -15.26
N SER A 154 -12.10 10.45 -14.72
CA SER A 154 -11.28 11.42 -15.43
C SER A 154 -9.90 10.85 -15.77
N ALA A 155 -9.26 10.18 -14.81
CA ALA A 155 -7.97 9.54 -15.02
C ALA A 155 -8.06 8.40 -16.06
N CYS A 156 -9.09 7.55 -16.00
CA CYS A 156 -9.31 6.48 -16.98
C CYS A 156 -9.41 7.04 -18.40
N ARG A 157 -10.24 8.07 -18.62
CA ARG A 157 -10.36 8.74 -19.94
C ARG A 157 -9.03 9.30 -20.43
N SER A 158 -8.28 9.96 -19.55
CA SER A 158 -6.98 10.55 -19.92
C SER A 158 -5.91 9.51 -20.30
N MET A 159 -6.09 8.26 -19.86
CA MET A 159 -5.17 7.15 -20.11
C MET A 159 -5.67 6.16 -21.17
N GLY A 160 -6.78 6.47 -21.85
CA GLY A 160 -7.36 5.58 -22.87
C GLY A 160 -8.06 4.34 -22.29
N LEU A 161 -8.45 4.37 -21.01
CA LEU A 161 -9.19 3.33 -20.31
C LEU A 161 -10.70 3.66 -20.22
N GLU A 162 -11.23 4.43 -21.18
CA GLU A 162 -12.64 4.83 -21.19
C GLU A 162 -13.55 3.59 -21.26
N GLY A 163 -14.58 3.57 -20.41
CA GLY A 163 -15.50 2.44 -20.26
C GLY A 163 -15.04 1.35 -19.29
N LEU A 164 -13.85 1.51 -18.67
CA LEU A 164 -13.31 0.58 -17.66
C LEU A 164 -13.32 1.17 -16.24
N GLU A 165 -14.08 2.23 -15.99
CA GLU A 165 -14.09 2.94 -14.71
C GLU A 165 -14.52 2.03 -13.55
N ASP A 166 -15.61 1.29 -13.71
CA ASP A 166 -16.11 0.38 -12.67
C ASP A 166 -15.15 -0.78 -12.41
N LEU A 167 -14.55 -1.33 -13.47
CA LEU A 167 -13.51 -2.35 -13.36
C LEU A 167 -12.30 -1.80 -12.60
N SER A 168 -11.88 -0.58 -12.93
CA SER A 168 -10.76 0.10 -12.28
C SER A 168 -11.04 0.27 -10.79
N VAL A 169 -12.22 0.74 -10.40
CA VAL A 169 -12.62 0.84 -8.98
C VAL A 169 -12.54 -0.52 -8.29
N ALA A 170 -13.12 -1.56 -8.89
CA ALA A 170 -13.15 -2.90 -8.29
C ALA A 170 -11.74 -3.47 -8.09
N VAL A 171 -10.90 -3.37 -9.11
CA VAL A 171 -9.53 -3.90 -9.08
C VAL A 171 -8.64 -3.09 -8.15
N LEU A 172 -8.73 -1.75 -8.16
CA LEU A 172 -7.96 -0.89 -7.26
C LEU A 172 -8.31 -1.14 -5.78
N LYS A 173 -9.60 -1.43 -5.48
CA LYS A 173 -10.02 -1.87 -4.13
C LYS A 173 -9.41 -3.23 -3.78
N ALA A 174 -9.52 -4.20 -4.68
CA ALA A 174 -9.00 -5.56 -4.44
C ALA A 174 -7.48 -5.58 -4.23
N ALA A 175 -6.75 -4.75 -4.99
CA ALA A 175 -5.31 -4.59 -4.87
C ALA A 175 -4.88 -3.78 -3.63
N GLY A 176 -5.81 -3.12 -2.92
CA GLY A 176 -5.46 -2.24 -1.81
C GLY A 176 -4.81 -0.93 -2.24
N VAL A 177 -5.04 -0.47 -3.47
CA VAL A 177 -4.63 0.88 -3.90
C VAL A 177 -5.58 1.92 -3.33
N ILE A 178 -6.87 1.61 -3.26
CA ILE A 178 -7.91 2.49 -2.73
C ILE A 178 -8.80 1.77 -1.71
N SER A 179 -9.42 2.53 -0.80
CA SER A 179 -10.48 2.05 0.08
C SER A 179 -11.59 3.09 0.17
N PRO A 180 -12.87 2.70 0.10
CA PRO A 180 -13.99 3.61 0.36
C PRO A 180 -13.85 4.27 1.73
N VAL A 181 -14.25 5.54 1.81
CA VAL A 181 -14.40 6.26 3.08
C VAL A 181 -15.82 6.03 3.58
N LEU A 182 -15.99 5.31 4.70
CA LEU A 182 -17.30 4.88 5.20
C LEU A 182 -18.27 6.04 5.53
N SER A 183 -17.78 7.29 5.65
CA SER A 183 -18.59 8.48 5.90
C SER A 183 -19.04 9.23 4.64
N SER A 184 -18.57 8.85 3.44
CA SER A 184 -18.95 9.55 2.20
C SER A 184 -20.16 8.91 1.53
N SER A 185 -21.33 9.36 1.98
CA SER A 185 -22.59 9.46 1.23
C SER A 185 -23.15 8.19 0.56
N TRP A 186 -24.05 7.53 1.28
CA TRP A 186 -25.21 6.85 0.69
C TRP A 186 -26.42 7.82 0.77
N PRO A 187 -27.26 8.04 -0.27
CA PRO A 187 -27.20 7.59 -1.67
C PRO A 187 -26.97 8.70 -2.72
N VAL A 188 -26.58 9.93 -2.36
CA VAL A 188 -26.46 11.04 -3.34
C VAL A 188 -25.10 11.70 -3.22
N GLY A 189 -24.13 11.25 -4.01
CA GLY A 189 -22.81 11.85 -4.06
C GLY A 189 -21.79 11.01 -4.82
N ASP A 190 -20.76 11.69 -5.32
CA ASP A 190 -19.58 11.04 -5.89
C ASP A 190 -18.82 10.29 -4.78
N ALA A 191 -18.67 8.98 -4.94
CA ALA A 191 -18.05 8.11 -3.93
C ALA A 191 -16.62 8.56 -3.65
N ARG A 192 -16.21 8.60 -2.37
CA ARG A 192 -14.85 8.97 -1.99
C ARG A 192 -14.04 7.76 -1.54
N TYR A 193 -12.77 7.81 -1.91
CA TYR A 193 -11.81 6.78 -1.59
C TYR A 193 -10.56 7.43 -1.01
N ARG A 194 -10.03 6.83 0.06
CA ARG A 194 -8.63 7.06 0.44
C ARG A 194 -7.72 6.20 -0.43
N THR A 195 -6.50 6.67 -0.63
CA THR A 195 -5.48 5.98 -1.43
C THR A 195 -4.34 5.47 -0.55
N CYS A 196 -3.61 4.45 -1.02
CA CYS A 196 -2.40 3.97 -0.37
C CYS A 196 -1.29 5.03 -0.56
N LYS A 197 -1.09 5.88 0.45
CA LYS A 197 -0.14 7.00 0.41
C LYS A 197 1.30 6.51 0.23
N LEU A 198 1.62 5.32 0.75
CA LEU A 198 2.96 4.75 0.61
C LEU A 198 3.37 4.57 -0.85
N LEU A 199 2.44 4.22 -1.76
CA LEU A 199 2.78 4.06 -3.19
C LEU A 199 3.34 5.33 -3.80
N ALA A 200 2.74 6.48 -3.50
CA ALA A 200 3.21 7.77 -3.99
C ALA A 200 4.60 8.11 -3.44
N LEU A 201 4.85 7.78 -2.17
CA LEU A 201 6.14 8.02 -1.53
C LEU A 201 7.23 7.10 -2.12
N LEU A 202 6.92 5.82 -2.31
CA LEU A 202 7.84 4.85 -2.93
C LEU A 202 8.18 5.24 -4.37
N ALA A 203 7.20 5.65 -5.17
CA ALA A 203 7.43 6.09 -6.55
C ALA A 203 8.32 7.34 -6.62
N ARG A 204 8.14 8.30 -5.69
CA ARG A 204 8.99 9.50 -5.60
C ARG A 204 10.40 9.18 -5.12
N ALA A 205 10.54 8.31 -4.12
CA ALA A 205 11.85 7.91 -3.61
C ALA A 205 12.63 7.10 -4.64
N ALA A 206 11.98 6.23 -5.41
CA ALA A 206 12.62 5.51 -6.51
C ALA A 206 13.19 6.46 -7.58
N GLY A 207 12.49 7.57 -7.88
CA GLY A 207 13.02 8.61 -8.78
C GLY A 207 14.18 9.41 -8.20
N ALA A 208 14.30 9.50 -6.87
CA ALA A 208 15.41 10.15 -6.17
C ALA A 208 16.61 9.21 -5.94
N LEU A 209 16.37 7.90 -5.89
CA LEU A 209 17.34 6.82 -5.76
C LEU A 209 17.85 6.33 -7.14
N GLY A 210 17.89 7.21 -8.14
CA GLY A 210 18.34 6.89 -9.50
C GLY A 210 19.69 6.14 -9.53
N PRO A 211 19.98 5.41 -10.63
CA PRO A 211 20.99 4.36 -10.70
C PRO A 211 22.38 4.76 -10.18
#